data_AF-A0A199XRV9-F1
#
_entry.id   AF-A0A199XRV9-F1
#
_cell.length_a   1.000
_cell.length_b   1.000
_cell.length_c   1.000
_cell.angle_alpha   90.00
_cell.angle_beta   90.00
_cell.angle_gamma   90.00
#
_symmetry.space_group_name_H-M   'P 1'
#
loop_
_entity.id
_entity.type
_entity.pdbx_description
1 polymer ?
#
loop_
_entity_poly.entity_id
_entity_poly.type
_entity_poly.pdbx_seq_one_letter_code
_entity_poly.pdbx_strand_id
1 'polypeptide(L)'
;MTDFFTPSLVTAITSLVISLVALFQFYRNQNFQQKQFNKTINRNLTTKLYDLRLEIYPKAFEITDNIYKDKGGNFDTERLKNTLNELIEWKKGKLNLIISSEALESYYQLRNNLMKNPANNNNYSAEQIEKITNSNNNFRKQLRRDLGFLFKEEKERRNSK
;
A
#
# COMPACT_ATOMS: atom_id res chain seq x y z
N MET A 1 -46.88 -12.93 56.22
CA MET A 1 -46.84 -12.38 54.83
C MET A 1 -45.71 -11.37 54.65
N THR A 2 -45.35 -10.55 55.64
CA THR A 2 -44.24 -9.58 55.59
C THR A 2 -42.85 -10.19 55.37
N ASP A 3 -42.60 -11.39 55.89
CA ASP A 3 -41.28 -12.05 55.82
C ASP A 3 -40.93 -12.60 54.42
N PHE A 4 -41.92 -12.74 53.54
CA PHE A 4 -41.69 -13.11 52.14
C PHE A 4 -41.41 -11.89 51.25
N PHE A 5 -41.99 -10.73 51.56
CA PHE A 5 -41.84 -9.52 50.75
C PHE A 5 -40.48 -8.84 50.93
N THR A 6 -39.85 -8.96 52.10
CA THR A 6 -38.53 -8.36 52.36
C THR A 6 -37.39 -9.02 51.56
N PRO A 7 -37.22 -10.36 51.50
CA PRO A 7 -36.21 -10.98 50.67
C PRO A 7 -36.52 -10.81 49.17
N SER A 8 -37.78 -10.89 48.75
CA SER A 8 -38.13 -10.70 47.33
C SER A 8 -37.80 -9.29 46.84
N LEU A 9 -38.05 -8.26 47.65
CA LEU A 9 -37.73 -6.87 47.30
C LEU A 9 -36.23 -6.61 47.24
N VAL A 10 -35.45 -7.18 48.17
CA VAL A 10 -33.98 -7.11 48.14
C VAL A 10 -33.40 -7.84 46.92
N THR A 11 -33.92 -9.02 46.59
CA THR A 11 -33.49 -9.76 45.38
C THR A 11 -33.81 -9.02 44.09
N ALA A 12 -34.97 -8.35 44.01
CA ALA A 12 -35.34 -7.54 42.86
C ALA A 12 -34.39 -6.34 42.66
N ILE A 13 -34.08 -5.62 43.74
CA ILE A 13 -33.17 -4.46 43.70
C ILE A 13 -31.75 -4.91 43.33
N THR A 14 -31.24 -5.97 43.96
CA THR A 14 -29.90 -6.49 43.66
C THR A 14 -29.79 -6.98 42.22
N SER A 15 -30.80 -7.68 41.71
CA SER A 15 -30.85 -8.12 40.30
C SER A 15 -30.85 -6.93 39.33
N LEU A 16 -31.57 -5.86 39.67
CA LEU A 16 -31.61 -4.64 38.85
C LEU A 16 -30.25 -3.93 38.81
N VAL A 17 -29.55 -3.84 39.95
CA VAL A 17 -28.20 -3.26 40.03
C VAL A 17 -27.20 -4.11 39.23
N ILE A 18 -27.23 -5.44 39.39
CA ILE A 18 -26.37 -6.35 38.63
C ILE A 18 -26.63 -6.21 37.12
N SER A 19 -27.90 -6.12 36.71
CA SER A 19 -28.28 -5.92 35.32
C SER A 19 -27.74 -4.61 34.75
N LEU A 20 -27.80 -3.50 35.50
CA LEU A 20 -27.25 -2.21 35.07
C LEU A 20 -25.73 -2.25 34.91
N VAL A 21 -25.03 -2.86 35.88
CA VAL A 21 -23.57 -3.02 35.83
C VAL A 21 -23.16 -3.91 34.65
N ALA A 22 -23.86 -5.03 34.44
CA ALA A 22 -23.62 -5.93 33.33
C ALA A 22 -23.85 -5.24 31.97
N LEU A 23 -24.92 -4.45 31.85
CA LEU A 23 -25.24 -3.70 30.64
C LEU A 23 -24.17 -2.64 30.35
N PHE A 24 -23.70 -1.90 31.36
CA PHE A 24 -22.60 -0.95 31.20
C PHE A 24 -21.29 -1.63 30.77
N GLN A 25 -20.93 -2.74 31.41
CA GLN A 25 -19.74 -3.53 31.02
C GLN A 25 -19.87 -4.08 29.61
N PHE A 26 -21.05 -4.57 29.22
CA PHE A 26 -21.33 -5.09 27.90
C PHE A 26 -21.11 -4.03 26.81
N TYR A 27 -21.69 -2.82 26.95
CA TYR A 27 -21.47 -1.74 25.98
C TYR A 27 -20.01 -1.33 25.86
N ARG A 28 -19.31 -1.21 27.00
CA ARG A 28 -17.87 -0.88 27.00
C ARG A 28 -17.03 -1.97 26.32
N ASN A 29 -17.33 -3.24 26.61
CA ASN A 29 -16.63 -4.38 26.03
C ASN A 29 -16.91 -4.51 24.53
N GLN A 30 -18.16 -4.34 24.10
CA GLN A 30 -18.54 -4.36 22.68
C GLN A 30 -17.78 -3.31 21.87
N ASN A 31 -17.70 -2.07 22.37
CA ASN A 31 -16.92 -1.02 21.72
C ASN A 31 -15.43 -1.33 21.63
N PHE A 32 -14.85 -1.94 22.67
CA PHE A 32 -13.46 -2.38 22.66
C PHE A 32 -13.23 -3.50 21.64
N GLN A 33 -14.09 -4.52 21.63
CA GLN A 33 -14.03 -5.62 20.67
C GLN A 33 -14.19 -5.13 19.24
N GLN A 34 -15.12 -4.21 18.97
CA GLN A 34 -15.31 -3.62 17.64
C GLN A 34 -14.04 -2.90 17.17
N LYS A 35 -13.39 -2.13 18.06
CA LYS A 35 -12.12 -1.46 17.75
C LYS A 35 -11.01 -2.46 17.45
N GLN A 36 -10.88 -3.53 18.25
CA GLN A 36 -9.87 -4.57 18.00
C GLN A 36 -10.15 -5.35 16.72
N PHE A 37 -11.42 -5.63 16.42
CA PHE A 37 -11.85 -6.29 15.20
C PHE A 37 -11.52 -5.45 13.97
N ASN A 38 -11.90 -4.16 13.95
CA ASN A 38 -11.57 -3.23 12.87
C ASN A 38 -10.05 -3.11 12.69
N LYS A 39 -9.30 -3.03 13.79
CA LYS A 39 -7.83 -3.01 13.75
C LYS A 39 -7.25 -4.28 13.14
N THR A 40 -7.85 -5.44 13.43
CA THR A 40 -7.42 -6.73 12.90
C THR A 40 -7.77 -6.88 11.42
N ILE A 41 -8.97 -6.46 11.01
CA ILE A 41 -9.35 -6.42 9.59
C ILE A 41 -8.41 -5.52 8.81
N ASN A 42 -8.18 -4.29 9.28
CA ASN A 42 -7.29 -3.36 8.59
C ASN A 42 -5.88 -3.96 8.43
N ARG A 43 -5.36 -4.62 9.48
CA ARG A 43 -4.09 -5.35 9.39
C ARG A 43 -4.11 -6.44 8.34
N ASN A 44 -5.12 -7.30 8.35
CA ASN A 44 -5.23 -8.39 7.39
C ASN A 44 -5.32 -7.88 5.94
N LEU A 45 -6.06 -6.79 5.71
CA LEU A 45 -6.13 -6.13 4.40
C LEU A 45 -4.78 -5.54 3.99
N THR A 46 -4.07 -4.88 4.91
CA THR A 46 -2.72 -4.35 4.67
C THR A 46 -1.72 -5.47 4.34
N THR A 47 -1.76 -6.59 5.07
CA THR A 47 -0.91 -7.75 4.79
C THR A 47 -1.21 -8.34 3.41
N LYS A 48 -2.48 -8.52 3.06
CA LYS A 48 -2.85 -9.01 1.72
C LYS A 48 -2.42 -8.06 0.60
N LEU A 49 -2.56 -6.75 0.81
CA LEU A 49 -2.08 -5.74 -0.13
C LEU A 49 -0.56 -5.82 -0.29
N TYR A 50 0.17 -6.07 0.81
CA TYR A 50 1.60 -6.26 0.78
C TYR A 50 2.02 -7.50 -0.02
N ASP A 51 1.39 -8.64 0.25
CA ASP A 51 1.67 -9.89 -0.46
C ASP A 51 1.46 -9.72 -1.98
N LEU A 52 0.35 -9.07 -2.37
CA LEU A 52 0.07 -8.75 -3.77
C LEU A 52 1.12 -7.81 -4.39
N ARG A 53 1.60 -6.81 -3.64
CA ARG A 53 2.65 -5.91 -4.13
C ARG A 53 3.99 -6.63 -4.26
N LEU A 54 4.34 -7.50 -3.32
CA LEU A 54 5.54 -8.33 -3.40
C LEU A 54 5.50 -9.30 -4.57
N GLU A 55 4.33 -9.82 -4.93
CA GLU A 55 4.16 -10.70 -6.08
C GLU A 55 4.30 -9.92 -7.41
N ILE A 56 3.73 -8.71 -7.50
CA ILE A 56 3.60 -7.98 -8.77
C ILE A 56 4.77 -7.02 -9.05
N TYR A 57 5.31 -6.36 -8.02
CA TYR A 57 6.31 -5.30 -8.21
C TYR A 57 7.68 -5.78 -8.71
N PRO A 58 8.20 -6.98 -8.37
CA PRO A 58 9.47 -7.48 -8.89
C PRO A 58 9.55 -7.42 -10.41
N LYS A 59 8.45 -7.75 -11.11
CA LYS A 59 8.38 -7.68 -12.57
C LYS A 59 8.62 -6.27 -13.11
N ALA A 60 8.18 -5.21 -12.43
CA ALA A 60 8.52 -3.84 -12.84
C ALA A 60 10.00 -3.53 -12.68
N PHE A 61 10.67 -4.08 -11.66
CA PHE A 61 12.12 -3.93 -11.51
C PHE A 61 12.87 -4.63 -12.63
N GLU A 62 12.45 -5.83 -13.02
CA GLU A 62 13.02 -6.57 -14.16
C GLU A 62 12.86 -5.79 -15.47
N ILE A 63 11.66 -5.28 -15.75
CA ILE A 63 11.39 -4.48 -16.95
C ILE A 63 12.23 -3.18 -16.95
N THR A 64 12.29 -2.48 -15.80
CA THR A 64 13.01 -1.21 -15.69
C THR A 64 14.53 -1.34 -15.63
N ASP A 65 15.06 -2.54 -15.36
CA ASP A 65 16.49 -2.84 -15.45
C ASP A 65 17.00 -2.77 -16.90
N ASN A 66 16.13 -2.96 -17.89
CA ASN A 66 16.46 -2.78 -19.31
C ASN A 66 16.69 -1.30 -19.71
N ILE A 67 16.38 -0.35 -18.82
CA ILE A 67 16.62 1.09 -19.02
C ILE A 67 18.04 1.44 -18.55
N TYR A 68 19.04 0.97 -19.29
CA TYR A 68 20.44 1.31 -19.08
C TYR A 68 21.05 1.94 -20.32
N LYS A 69 22.11 2.73 -20.12
CA LYS A 69 22.83 3.42 -21.19
C LYS A 69 23.86 2.48 -21.80
N ASP A 70 23.98 2.47 -23.13
CA ASP A 70 25.02 1.73 -23.84
C ASP A 70 26.38 2.43 -23.75
N LYS A 71 27.44 1.76 -24.24
CA LYS A 71 28.79 2.34 -24.33
C LYS A 71 28.71 3.59 -25.22
N GLY A 72 28.84 4.78 -24.62
CA GLY A 72 28.60 6.07 -25.28
C GLY A 72 27.52 6.93 -24.61
N GLY A 73 26.81 6.40 -23.62
CA GLY A 73 25.88 7.16 -22.76
C GLY A 73 24.47 7.33 -23.32
N ASN A 74 24.18 6.80 -24.51
CA ASN A 74 22.85 6.83 -25.11
C ASN A 74 22.04 5.56 -24.81
N PHE A 75 20.75 5.58 -25.12
CA PHE A 75 19.87 4.42 -25.04
C PHE A 75 19.62 3.83 -26.42
N ASP A 76 19.56 2.51 -26.50
CA ASP A 76 18.96 1.82 -27.64
C ASP A 76 17.45 2.10 -27.72
N THR A 77 17.04 2.67 -28.86
CA THR A 77 15.65 3.02 -29.14
C THR A 77 14.72 1.82 -29.19
N GLU A 78 15.18 0.66 -29.67
CA GLU A 78 14.36 -0.53 -29.78
C GLU A 78 14.13 -1.15 -28.40
N ARG A 79 15.21 -1.27 -27.61
CA ARG A 79 15.14 -1.68 -26.20
C ARG A 79 14.19 -0.80 -25.38
N LEU A 80 14.22 0.53 -25.55
CA LEU A 80 13.31 1.42 -24.83
C LEU A 80 11.85 1.26 -25.27
N LYS A 81 11.58 1.05 -26.56
CA LYS A 81 10.22 0.76 -27.05
C LYS A 81 9.69 -0.55 -26.49
N ASN A 82 10.51 -1.59 -26.45
CA ASN A 82 10.12 -2.88 -25.87
C ASN A 82 9.84 -2.73 -24.37
N THR A 83 10.73 -2.06 -23.65
CA THR A 83 10.55 -1.73 -22.22
C THR A 83 9.25 -0.94 -21.97
N LEU A 84 8.94 0.04 -22.82
CA LEU A 84 7.70 0.81 -22.72
C LEU A 84 6.46 -0.08 -22.90
N ASN A 85 6.47 -0.96 -23.89
CA ASN A 85 5.36 -1.87 -24.14
C ASN A 85 5.16 -2.83 -22.96
N GLU A 86 6.24 -3.42 -22.45
CA GLU A 86 6.21 -4.27 -21.27
C GLU A 86 5.68 -3.54 -20.03
N LEU A 87 6.09 -2.29 -19.80
CA LEU A 87 5.57 -1.45 -18.71
C LEU A 87 4.07 -1.15 -18.86
N ILE A 88 3.60 -0.94 -20.09
CA ILE A 88 2.17 -0.73 -20.37
C ILE A 88 1.38 -2.00 -20.08
N GLU A 89 1.86 -3.16 -20.54
CA GLU A 89 1.22 -4.44 -20.27
C GLU A 89 1.23 -4.81 -18.78
N TRP A 90 2.35 -4.60 -18.08
CA TRP A 90 2.44 -4.82 -16.64
C TRP A 90 1.41 -3.99 -15.87
N LYS A 91 1.12 -2.76 -16.33
CA LYS A 91 0.12 -1.89 -15.71
C LYS A 91 -1.33 -2.28 -16.03
N LYS A 92 -1.59 -3.00 -17.13
CA LYS A 92 -2.92 -3.49 -17.53
C LYS A 92 -3.32 -4.69 -16.67
N GLY A 93 -3.79 -4.45 -15.45
CA GLY A 93 -4.32 -5.53 -14.62
C GLY A 93 -4.52 -5.15 -13.17
N LYS A 94 -4.34 -6.15 -12.29
CA LYS A 94 -4.49 -6.04 -10.82
C LYS A 94 -3.64 -4.92 -10.22
N LEU A 95 -2.53 -4.56 -10.85
CA LEU A 95 -1.65 -3.48 -10.40
C LEU A 95 -2.41 -2.17 -10.18
N ASN A 96 -3.30 -1.79 -11.09
CA ASN A 96 -4.00 -0.51 -11.03
C ASN A 96 -4.91 -0.37 -9.80
N LEU A 97 -5.20 -1.48 -9.12
CA LEU A 97 -5.99 -1.52 -7.88
C LEU A 97 -5.12 -1.47 -6.62
N ILE A 98 -3.85 -1.86 -6.71
CA ILE A 98 -2.97 -2.02 -5.54
C ILE A 98 -1.84 -0.99 -5.49
N ILE A 99 -1.52 -0.32 -6.60
CA ILE A 99 -0.45 0.69 -6.66
C ILE A 99 -0.85 1.96 -5.90
N SER A 100 0.09 2.61 -5.21
CA SER A 100 -0.17 3.91 -4.60
C SER A 100 -0.34 5.00 -5.66
N SER A 101 -0.98 6.10 -5.28
CA SER A 101 -1.09 7.31 -6.10
C SER A 101 0.27 7.82 -6.57
N GLU A 102 1.26 7.82 -5.67
CA GLU A 102 2.60 8.35 -5.90
C GLU A 102 3.40 7.45 -6.84
N ALA A 103 3.30 6.13 -6.67
CA ALA A 103 3.90 5.17 -7.59
C ALA A 103 3.23 5.22 -8.97
N LEU A 104 1.91 5.41 -9.03
CA LEU A 104 1.17 5.55 -10.28
C LEU A 104 1.53 6.85 -11.03
N GLU A 105 1.67 7.96 -10.31
CA GLU A 105 2.08 9.23 -10.91
C GLU A 105 3.50 9.15 -11.48
N SER A 106 4.44 8.59 -10.70
CA SER A 106 5.81 8.38 -11.18
C SER A 106 5.89 7.41 -12.36
N TYR A 107 5.01 6.40 -12.43
CA TYR A 107 4.84 5.57 -13.62
C TYR A 107 4.44 6.39 -14.85
N TYR A 108 3.43 7.28 -14.74
CA TYR A 108 3.00 8.11 -15.86
C TYR A 108 4.11 9.08 -16.31
N GLN A 109 4.89 9.63 -15.37
CA GLN A 109 6.05 10.45 -15.70
C GLN A 109 7.09 9.66 -16.52
N LEU A 110 7.44 8.45 -16.07
CA LEU A 110 8.36 7.57 -16.81
C LEU A 110 7.81 7.22 -18.20
N ARG A 111 6.56 6.75 -18.26
CA ARG A 111 5.87 6.39 -19.52
C ARG A 111 5.90 7.54 -20.52
N ASN A 112 5.54 8.75 -20.07
CA ASN A 112 5.48 9.93 -20.94
C ASN A 112 6.87 10.34 -21.44
N ASN A 113 7.93 10.10 -20.66
CA ASN A 113 9.30 10.33 -21.12
C ASN A 113 9.77 9.26 -22.12
N LEU A 114 9.41 7.99 -21.90
CA LEU A 114 9.73 6.89 -22.80
C LEU A 114 8.97 6.96 -24.14
N MET A 115 7.77 7.54 -24.16
CA MET A 115 6.99 7.73 -25.38
C MET A 115 7.58 8.78 -26.34
N LYS A 116 8.51 9.62 -25.88
CA LYS A 116 9.11 10.66 -26.73
C LYS A 116 10.11 10.04 -27.69
N ASN A 117 9.98 10.39 -28.96
CA ASN A 117 10.96 9.99 -29.97
C ASN A 117 12.34 10.65 -29.70
N PRO A 118 13.44 10.01 -30.12
CA PRO A 118 14.77 10.59 -30.03
C PRO A 118 14.85 11.94 -30.77
N ALA A 119 15.56 12.91 -30.21
CA ALA A 119 15.69 14.24 -30.82
C ALA A 119 16.56 14.25 -32.09
N ASN A 120 17.57 13.38 -32.18
CA ASN A 120 18.60 13.45 -33.23
C ASN A 120 18.74 12.12 -33.98
N ASN A 121 17.94 11.86 -35.03
CA ASN A 121 18.09 10.72 -35.96
C ASN A 121 18.56 9.41 -35.27
N ASN A 122 17.82 8.97 -34.25
CA ASN A 122 18.04 7.78 -33.40
C ASN A 122 18.81 7.99 -32.09
N ASN A 123 19.37 9.16 -31.85
CA ASN A 123 20.04 9.51 -30.60
C ASN A 123 19.16 10.39 -29.71
N TYR A 124 19.04 10.01 -28.43
CA TYR A 124 18.42 10.88 -27.43
C TYR A 124 19.34 12.05 -27.09
N SER A 125 18.76 13.22 -26.82
CA SER A 125 19.52 14.35 -26.29
C SER A 125 19.94 14.10 -24.83
N ALA A 126 20.96 14.80 -24.35
CA ALA A 126 21.39 14.70 -22.96
C ALA A 126 20.25 14.98 -21.97
N GLU A 127 19.39 15.96 -22.27
CA GLU A 127 18.22 16.29 -21.46
C GLU A 127 17.17 15.16 -21.46
N GLN A 128 16.93 14.52 -22.61
CA GLN A 128 16.05 13.35 -22.69
C GLN A 128 16.61 12.20 -21.85
N ILE A 129 17.92 11.97 -21.95
CA ILE A 129 18.60 10.90 -21.22
C ILE A 129 18.47 11.11 -19.71
N GLU A 130 18.68 12.34 -19.25
CA GLU A 130 18.53 12.71 -17.84
C GLU A 130 17.09 12.54 -17.37
N LYS A 131 16.10 13.01 -18.12
CA LYS A 131 14.67 12.85 -17.79
C LYS A 131 14.26 11.40 -17.67
N ILE A 132 14.68 10.54 -18.60
CA ILE A 132 14.40 9.09 -18.54
C ILE A 132 15.07 8.47 -17.31
N THR A 133 16.34 8.78 -17.07
CA THR A 133 17.09 8.25 -15.92
C THR A 133 16.44 8.66 -14.59
N ASN A 134 16.10 9.94 -14.44
CA ASN A 134 15.51 10.48 -13.22
C ASN A 134 14.10 9.94 -12.98
N SER A 135 13.27 9.86 -14.03
CA SER A 135 11.93 9.28 -13.90
C SER A 135 11.96 7.77 -13.61
N ASN A 136 12.90 7.02 -14.17
CA ASN A 136 13.11 5.60 -13.84
C ASN A 136 13.50 5.42 -12.37
N ASN A 137 14.48 6.18 -11.91
CA ASN A 137 14.93 6.13 -10.52
C ASN A 137 13.81 6.54 -9.54
N ASN A 138 13.04 7.58 -9.87
CA ASN A 138 11.91 8.00 -9.07
C ASN A 138 10.83 6.91 -9.00
N PHE A 139 10.46 6.32 -10.13
CA PHE A 139 9.49 5.23 -10.18
C PHE A 139 9.92 4.04 -9.32
N ARG A 140 11.16 3.56 -9.48
CA ARG A 140 11.75 2.49 -8.64
C ARG A 140 11.79 2.86 -7.16
N LYS A 141 12.03 4.13 -6.83
CA LYS A 141 11.99 4.64 -5.45
C LYS A 141 10.58 4.59 -4.87
N GLN A 142 9.56 5.01 -5.61
CA GLN A 142 8.17 4.97 -5.13
C GLN A 142 7.68 3.52 -4.95
N LEU A 143 8.02 2.61 -5.86
CA LEU A 143 7.71 1.18 -5.68
C LEU A 143 8.36 0.61 -4.40
N ARG A 144 9.62 0.96 -4.12
CA ARG A 144 10.25 0.56 -2.85
C ARG A 144 9.61 1.23 -1.65
N ARG A 145 9.13 2.46 -1.79
CA ARG A 145 8.47 3.21 -0.73
C ARG A 145 7.11 2.60 -0.36
N ASP A 146 6.35 2.12 -1.33
CA ASP A 146 5.12 1.35 -1.13
C ASP A 146 5.34 0.09 -0.29
N LEU A 147 6.53 -0.52 -0.40
CA LEU A 147 6.98 -1.63 0.45
C LEU A 147 7.58 -1.12 1.77
N GLY A 148 8.24 0.05 1.73
CA GLY A 148 9.04 0.67 2.80
C GLY A 148 8.23 1.32 3.92
N PHE A 149 7.11 1.97 3.59
CA PHE A 149 6.18 2.54 4.59
C PHE A 149 5.71 1.48 5.59
N LEU A 150 5.63 0.22 5.16
CA LEU A 150 5.25 -0.91 5.99
C LEU A 150 6.26 -1.16 7.14
N PHE A 151 7.57 -1.09 6.85
CA PHE A 151 8.60 -1.27 7.88
C PHE A 151 8.66 -0.11 8.87
N LYS A 152 8.26 1.10 8.44
CA LYS A 152 8.18 2.27 9.33
C LYS A 152 7.01 2.13 10.30
N GLU A 153 5.82 1.74 9.83
CA GLU A 153 4.67 1.42 10.70
C GLU A 153 4.98 0.26 11.66
N GLU A 154 5.66 -0.80 11.19
CA GLU A 154 6.02 -1.93 12.06
C GLU A 154 7.07 -1.54 13.11
N LYS A 155 8.05 -0.70 12.75
CA LYS A 155 9.08 -0.20 13.66
C LYS A 155 8.52 0.77 14.71
N GLU A 156 7.68 1.72 14.31
CA GLU A 156 6.96 2.61 15.24
C GLU A 156 6.06 1.82 16.20
N ARG A 157 5.50 0.70 15.75
CA ARG A 157 4.72 -0.23 16.57
C ARG A 157 5.56 -1.02 17.58
N ARG A 158 6.79 -1.41 17.24
CA ARG A 158 7.71 -2.06 18.20
C ARG A 158 8.17 -1.09 19.29
N ASN A 159 8.33 0.19 18.94
CA ASN A 159 8.77 1.24 19.86
C ASN A 159 7.65 1.80 20.75
N SER A 160 6.38 1.48 20.47
CA SER A 160 5.20 1.92 21.25
C SER A 160 4.60 0.81 22.13
N LYS A 161 5.26 -0.35 22.18
CA LYS A 161 5.01 -1.41 23.17
C LYS A 161 6.04 -1.30 24.29
#